data_AF-A0A0F8ZEF6-F1
#
_entry.id   AF-A0A0F8ZEF6-F1
#
_cell.length_a   1.000
_cell.length_b   1.000
_cell.length_c   1.000
_cell.angle_alpha   90.00
_cell.angle_beta   90.00
_cell.angle_gamma   90.00
#
_symmetry.space_group_name_H-M   'P 1'
#
loop_
_entity.id
_entity.type
_entity.pdbx_description
1 polymer ?
#
loop_
_entity_poly.entity_id
_entity_poly.type
_entity_poly.pdbx_seq_one_letter_code
_entity_poly.pdbx_strand_id
1 'polypeptide(L)'
;SSALADATTHYTKAKFAILDCGIIAQLRSPWQIEFYTRAEMVQRQRHPMFYLPRVCPEIEPWSETKRRWFSAASRVGEILGHHYVFIPEFDELCEHVARVKVKIVHQRTQWSEGRLFPRRAAEPVSIVANGKSQTLTRQDLTRRKNWTRVAGPVQDAAGPVQ
;
A
#
# COMPACT_ATOMS: atom_id res chain seq x y z
N SER A 1 27.73 -3.67 -29.81
CA SER A 1 26.58 -3.17 -29.02
C SER A 1 25.54 -4.25 -28.68
N SER A 2 25.81 -5.56 -28.83
CA SER A 2 24.81 -6.61 -28.53
C SER A 2 24.77 -7.04 -27.05
N ALA A 3 25.90 -6.99 -26.33
CA ALA A 3 25.97 -7.44 -24.93
C ALA A 3 25.05 -6.65 -23.97
N LEU A 4 24.84 -5.36 -24.21
CA LEU A 4 23.93 -4.54 -23.40
C LEU A 4 22.46 -4.90 -23.67
N ALA A 5 22.11 -5.20 -24.93
CA ALA A 5 20.77 -5.63 -25.31
C ALA A 5 20.46 -7.05 -24.77
N ASP A 6 21.44 -7.96 -24.80
CA ASP A 6 21.32 -9.31 -24.25
C ASP A 6 21.19 -9.31 -22.72
N ALA A 7 21.95 -8.47 -22.02
CA ALA A 7 21.81 -8.28 -20.58
C ALA A 7 20.40 -7.76 -20.22
N THR A 8 19.90 -6.74 -20.94
CA THR A 8 18.56 -6.18 -20.73
C THR A 8 17.45 -7.22 -20.93
N THR A 9 17.63 -8.15 -21.88
CA THR A 9 16.69 -9.23 -22.17
C THR A 9 16.73 -10.34 -21.11
N HIS A 10 17.88 -10.58 -20.47
CA HIS A 10 17.99 -11.53 -19.37
C HIS A 10 17.41 -10.99 -18.04
N TYR A 11 17.61 -9.69 -17.76
CA TYR A 11 17.01 -9.02 -16.59
C TYR A 11 15.49 -8.90 -16.67
N THR A 12 14.90 -8.84 -17.87
CA THR A 12 13.44 -8.79 -18.04
C THR A 12 12.73 -10.10 -17.67
N LYS A 13 13.45 -11.24 -17.63
CA LYS A 13 12.91 -12.51 -17.08
C LYS A 13 13.06 -12.63 -15.56
N ALA A 14 13.92 -11.82 -14.95
CA ALA A 14 14.11 -11.83 -13.50
C ALA A 14 13.06 -10.93 -12.83
N LYS A 15 12.46 -11.41 -11.74
CA LYS A 15 11.41 -10.71 -10.97
C LYS A 15 11.97 -9.56 -10.12
N PHE A 16 12.82 -8.72 -10.70
CA PHE A 16 13.36 -7.56 -10.00
C PHE A 16 12.47 -6.34 -10.22
N ALA A 17 12.26 -5.60 -9.14
CA ALA A 17 11.70 -4.26 -9.23
C ALA A 17 12.82 -3.32 -9.69
N ILE A 18 12.56 -2.56 -10.76
CA ILE A 18 13.49 -1.52 -11.19
C ILE A 18 13.09 -0.25 -10.45
N LEU A 19 13.97 0.25 -9.59
CA LEU A 19 13.77 1.50 -8.87
C LEU A 19 14.21 2.67 -9.75
N ASP A 20 13.39 3.71 -9.81
CA ASP A 20 13.69 4.93 -10.52
C ASP A 20 14.58 5.84 -9.66
N CYS A 21 15.82 6.05 -10.08
CA CYS A 21 16.78 6.90 -9.39
C CYS A 21 16.33 8.38 -9.32
N GLY A 22 15.59 8.86 -10.32
CA GLY A 22 15.01 10.20 -10.33
C GLY A 22 13.90 10.35 -9.30
N ILE A 23 13.12 9.30 -9.04
CA ILE A 23 12.18 9.28 -7.91
C ILE A 23 12.94 9.23 -6.59
N ILE A 24 13.94 8.34 -6.44
CA ILE A 24 14.74 8.23 -5.20
C ILE A 24 15.36 9.57 -4.82
N ALA A 25 15.92 10.31 -5.78
CA ALA A 25 16.52 11.62 -5.56
C ALA A 25 15.54 12.66 -5.01
N GLN A 26 14.23 12.48 -5.20
CA GLN A 26 13.18 13.37 -4.67
C GLN A 26 12.71 12.98 -3.26
N LEU A 27 13.10 11.80 -2.75
CA LEU A 27 12.72 11.30 -1.43
C LEU A 27 13.71 11.81 -0.38
N ARG A 28 13.17 12.36 0.72
CA ARG A 28 13.92 13.12 1.72
C ARG A 28 14.13 12.38 3.04
N SER A 29 13.66 11.14 3.15
CA SER A 29 13.81 10.36 4.38
C SER A 29 13.96 8.86 4.10
N PRO A 30 14.63 8.11 5.01
CA PRO A 30 14.72 6.66 4.90
C PRO A 30 13.33 6.00 4.81
N TRP A 31 12.35 6.49 5.57
CA TRP A 31 10.96 6.00 5.54
C TRP A 31 10.33 6.12 4.14
N GLN A 32 10.59 7.23 3.43
CA GLN A 32 10.10 7.43 2.07
C GLN A 32 10.77 6.46 1.08
N ILE A 33 12.08 6.28 1.19
CA ILE A 33 12.86 5.38 0.32
C ILE A 33 12.42 3.93 0.54
N GLU A 34 12.31 3.49 1.80
CA GLU A 34 11.86 2.15 2.15
C GLU A 34 10.43 1.90 1.67
N PHE A 35 9.52 2.86 1.87
CA PHE A 35 8.14 2.74 1.41
C PHE A 35 8.05 2.64 -0.12
N TYR A 36 8.75 3.54 -0.83
CA TYR A 36 8.83 3.53 -2.29
C TYR A 36 9.35 2.19 -2.81
N THR A 37 10.45 1.71 -2.24
CA THR A 37 11.06 0.42 -2.62
C THR A 37 10.05 -0.72 -2.49
N ARG A 38 9.34 -0.81 -1.35
CA ARG A 38 8.33 -1.86 -1.15
C ARG A 38 7.14 -1.72 -2.10
N ALA A 39 6.69 -0.50 -2.37
CA ALA A 39 5.60 -0.25 -3.30
C ALA A 39 5.98 -0.67 -4.73
N GLU A 40 7.17 -0.30 -5.20
CA GLU A 40 7.71 -0.68 -6.52
C GLU A 40 7.78 -2.19 -6.71
N MET A 41 8.18 -2.93 -5.67
CA MET A 41 8.28 -4.39 -5.71
C MET A 41 6.96 -5.09 -6.02
N VAL A 42 5.82 -4.48 -5.71
CA VAL A 42 4.52 -5.14 -5.78
C VAL A 42 3.51 -4.46 -6.68
N GLN A 43 3.71 -3.18 -7.06
CA GLN A 43 2.69 -2.38 -7.77
C GLN A 43 2.22 -2.98 -9.10
N ARG A 44 3.02 -3.83 -9.75
CA ARG A 44 2.63 -4.48 -11.03
C ARG A 44 1.76 -5.73 -10.82
N GLN A 45 1.54 -6.16 -9.59
CA GLN A 45 0.70 -7.30 -9.25
C GLN A 45 -0.78 -6.93 -9.31
N ARG A 46 -1.67 -7.91 -9.51
CA ARG A 46 -3.14 -7.67 -9.51
C ARG A 46 -3.68 -7.24 -8.14
N HIS A 47 -3.08 -7.76 -7.08
CA HIS A 47 -3.44 -7.51 -5.67
C HIS A 47 -2.21 -7.00 -4.91
N PRO A 48 -1.72 -5.80 -5.23
CA PRO A 48 -0.42 -5.32 -4.75
C PRO A 48 -0.48 -5.04 -3.25
N MET A 49 0.30 -5.79 -2.47
CA MET A 49 0.42 -5.58 -1.03
C MET A 49 1.81 -5.93 -0.53
N PHE A 50 2.21 -5.28 0.56
CA PHE A 50 3.47 -5.52 1.24
C PHE A 50 3.31 -5.29 2.74
N TYR A 51 4.30 -5.67 3.52
CA TYR A 51 4.39 -5.32 4.95
C TYR A 51 5.38 -4.17 5.13
N LEU A 52 5.03 -3.20 5.98
CA LEU A 52 5.97 -2.16 6.36
C LEU A 52 7.22 -2.80 6.99
N PRO A 53 8.43 -2.37 6.58
CA PRO A 53 9.62 -2.75 7.31
C PRO A 53 9.62 -2.07 8.69
N ARG A 54 10.44 -2.57 9.62
CA ARG A 54 10.71 -1.91 10.91
C ARG A 54 9.49 -1.63 11.79
N VAL A 55 8.47 -2.48 11.71
CA VAL A 55 7.43 -2.54 12.75
C VAL A 55 7.88 -3.62 13.72
N CYS A 56 8.27 -3.21 14.92
CA CYS A 56 8.76 -4.09 15.98
C CYS A 56 8.32 -3.51 17.32
N PRO A 57 7.46 -4.17 18.10
CA PRO A 57 6.93 -3.63 19.37
C PRO A 57 8.00 -3.10 20.34
N GLU A 58 9.16 -3.75 20.37
CA GLU A 58 10.23 -3.50 21.35
C GLU A 58 11.19 -2.37 20.93
N ILE A 59 11.38 -2.15 19.63
CA ILE A 59 12.42 -1.27 19.08
C ILE A 59 11.80 -0.09 18.32
N GLU A 60 10.78 -0.36 17.50
CA GLU A 60 10.13 0.62 16.63
C GLU A 60 8.62 0.37 16.60
N PRO A 61 7.92 0.67 17.72
CA PRO A 61 6.50 0.37 17.85
C PRO A 61 5.68 1.16 16.84
N TRP A 62 4.57 0.56 16.38
CA TRP A 62 3.68 1.18 15.42
C TRP A 62 3.11 2.52 15.91
N SER A 63 2.77 2.61 17.21
CA SER A 63 2.23 3.82 17.83
C SER A 63 3.13 5.05 17.62
N GLU A 64 4.45 4.87 17.59
CA GLU A 64 5.43 5.93 17.42
C GLU A 64 5.81 6.18 15.96
N THR A 65 5.86 5.12 15.14
CA THR A 65 6.31 5.21 13.75
C THR A 65 5.17 5.53 12.77
N LYS A 66 3.90 5.35 13.17
CA LYS A 66 2.69 5.54 12.34
C LYS A 66 2.67 6.83 11.54
N ARG A 67 2.97 7.98 12.18
CA ARG A 67 2.93 9.29 11.51
C ARG A 67 4.00 9.40 10.42
N ARG A 68 5.19 8.84 10.65
CA ARG A 68 6.29 8.83 9.66
C ARG A 68 5.91 7.99 8.45
N TRP A 69 5.31 6.82 8.69
CA TRP A 69 4.81 5.96 7.61
C TRP A 69 3.68 6.58 6.79
N PHE A 70 2.75 7.29 7.43
CA PHE A 70 1.69 8.00 6.70
C PHE A 70 2.25 9.14 5.86
N SER A 71 3.20 9.91 6.40
CA SER A 71 3.88 10.97 5.64
C SER A 71 4.65 10.38 4.45
N ALA A 72 5.35 9.26 4.64
CA ALA A 72 6.04 8.56 3.57
C ALA A 72 5.07 8.11 2.46
N ALA A 73 3.95 7.50 2.85
CA ALA A 73 2.94 7.03 1.92
C ALA A 73 2.21 8.16 1.19
N SER A 74 1.96 9.29 1.85
CA SER A 74 1.40 10.47 1.17
C SER A 74 2.34 10.94 0.07
N ARG A 75 3.64 11.11 0.38
CA ARG A 75 4.63 11.58 -0.61
C ARG A 75 4.80 10.60 -1.76
N VAL A 76 4.95 9.31 -1.47
CA VAL A 76 5.09 8.29 -2.52
C VAL A 76 3.79 8.13 -3.31
N GLY A 77 2.64 8.27 -2.66
CA GLY A 77 1.32 8.23 -3.31
C GLY A 77 1.12 9.35 -4.31
N GLU A 78 1.56 10.57 -3.99
CA GLU A 78 1.55 11.70 -4.91
C GLU A 78 2.44 11.46 -6.13
N ILE A 79 3.65 10.92 -5.93
CA ILE A 79 4.59 10.66 -7.02
C ILE A 79 4.07 9.55 -7.95
N LEU A 80 3.52 8.46 -7.39
CA LEU A 80 3.11 7.28 -8.16
C LEU A 80 1.63 7.30 -8.59
N GLY A 81 0.84 8.27 -8.11
CA GLY A 81 -0.62 8.25 -8.31
C GLY A 81 -1.31 7.09 -7.59
N HIS A 82 -0.81 6.74 -6.40
CA HIS A 82 -1.29 5.60 -5.61
C HIS A 82 -2.02 6.05 -4.35
N HIS A 83 -3.00 5.25 -3.94
CA HIS A 83 -3.61 5.29 -2.60
C HIS A 83 -3.24 4.03 -1.82
N TYR A 84 -3.29 4.12 -0.50
CA TYR A 84 -2.85 3.03 0.38
C TYR A 84 -3.86 2.75 1.48
N VAL A 85 -4.00 1.46 1.82
CA VAL A 85 -4.75 1.00 2.99
C VAL A 85 -3.77 0.30 3.95
N PHE A 86 -3.66 0.82 5.16
CA PHE A 86 -2.83 0.32 6.25
C PHE A 86 -3.68 -0.53 7.20
N ILE A 87 -3.29 -1.78 7.38
CA ILE A 87 -3.97 -2.76 8.22
C ILE A 87 -2.96 -3.25 9.25
N PRO A 88 -2.98 -2.71 10.48
CA PRO A 88 -2.17 -3.24 11.56
C PRO A 88 -2.63 -4.64 11.94
N GLU A 89 -1.67 -5.52 12.17
CA GLU A 89 -1.85 -6.91 12.60
C GLU A 89 -1.27 -7.02 14.01
N PHE A 90 -2.15 -7.39 14.94
CA PHE A 90 -1.87 -7.49 16.36
C PHE A 90 -1.32 -8.88 16.68
N ASP A 91 -0.31 -8.94 17.54
CA ASP A 91 0.16 -10.20 18.12
C ASP A 91 -0.57 -10.42 19.45
N GLU A 92 -1.37 -11.48 19.50
CA GLU A 92 -2.19 -11.83 20.67
C GLU A 92 -1.34 -12.15 21.91
N LEU A 93 -0.08 -12.57 21.74
CA LEU A 93 0.81 -12.91 22.86
C LEU A 93 1.45 -11.67 23.49
N CYS A 94 1.74 -10.66 22.67
CA CYS A 94 2.49 -9.48 23.10
C CYS A 94 1.58 -8.28 23.39
N GLU A 95 0.29 -8.34 23.05
CA GLU A 95 -0.64 -7.20 23.14
C GLU A 95 -0.22 -5.95 22.35
N HIS A 96 0.54 -6.11 21.27
CA HIS A 96 1.04 -5.00 20.45
C HIS A 96 0.88 -5.27 18.95
N VAL A 97 0.94 -4.21 18.15
CA VAL A 97 1.03 -4.33 16.68
C VAL A 97 2.40 -4.87 16.30
N ALA A 98 2.44 -6.12 15.84
CA ALA A 98 3.67 -6.76 15.39
C ALA A 98 3.99 -6.45 13.92
N ARG A 99 2.97 -6.24 13.08
CA ARG A 99 3.16 -5.99 11.64
C ARG A 99 2.09 -5.05 11.11
N VAL A 100 2.40 -4.36 10.02
CA VAL A 100 1.40 -3.54 9.31
C VAL A 100 1.41 -3.90 7.83
N LYS A 101 0.29 -4.44 7.37
CA LYS A 101 0.04 -4.73 5.96
C LYS A 101 -0.40 -3.47 5.24
N VAL A 102 0.20 -3.19 4.10
CA VAL A 102 -0.16 -2.09 3.20
C VAL A 102 -0.69 -2.66 1.90
N LYS A 103 -1.88 -2.24 1.50
CA LYS A 103 -2.46 -2.54 0.19
C LYS A 103 -2.40 -1.31 -0.68
N ILE A 104 -1.94 -1.47 -1.92
CA ILE A 104 -1.88 -0.39 -2.90
C ILE A 104 -3.18 -0.39 -3.69
N VAL A 105 -3.68 0.81 -4.00
CA VAL A 105 -4.82 1.03 -4.88
C VAL A 105 -4.43 2.06 -5.92
N HIS A 106 -4.56 1.67 -7.18
CA HIS A 106 -4.38 2.51 -8.36
C HIS A 106 -5.29 1.98 -9.48
N GLN A 107 -5.30 2.63 -10.64
CA GLN A 107 -6.26 2.31 -11.71
C GLN A 107 -6.24 0.85 -12.19
N ARG A 108 -5.10 0.16 -12.07
CA ARG A 108 -4.89 -1.22 -12.55
C ARG A 108 -5.11 -2.29 -11.47
N THR A 109 -5.31 -1.92 -10.21
CA THR A 109 -5.54 -2.91 -9.14
C THR A 109 -6.90 -3.56 -9.28
N GLN A 110 -6.98 -4.87 -9.02
CA GLN A 110 -8.20 -5.68 -9.17
C GLN A 110 -8.64 -6.29 -7.83
N TRP A 111 -8.76 -5.47 -6.78
CA TRP A 111 -9.26 -5.95 -5.50
C TRP A 111 -10.69 -6.47 -5.64
N SER A 112 -10.94 -7.70 -5.18
CA SER A 112 -12.30 -8.24 -5.07
C SER A 112 -13.00 -7.68 -3.83
N GLU A 113 -14.33 -7.83 -3.79
CA GLU A 113 -15.13 -7.50 -2.60
C GLU A 113 -14.60 -8.22 -1.35
N GLY A 114 -14.57 -7.50 -0.22
CA GLY A 114 -14.04 -8.00 1.04
C GLY A 114 -12.52 -8.25 1.05
N ARG A 115 -11.80 -7.94 -0.04
CA ARG A 115 -10.35 -8.12 -0.13
C ARG A 115 -9.57 -6.83 0.01
N LEU A 116 -10.14 -5.65 -0.22
CA LEU A 116 -9.44 -4.38 0.02
C LEU A 116 -9.41 -4.04 1.52
N PHE A 117 -10.56 -3.85 2.13
CA PHE A 117 -10.68 -3.61 3.57
C PHE A 117 -10.92 -4.93 4.32
N PRO A 118 -10.33 -5.11 5.52
CA PRO A 118 -10.62 -6.29 6.33
C PRO A 118 -12.06 -6.23 6.87
N ARG A 119 -12.71 -7.39 7.01
CA ARG A 119 -14.08 -7.47 7.57
C ARG A 119 -14.12 -7.08 9.06
N ARG A 120 -13.06 -7.43 9.80
CA ARG A 120 -12.83 -7.08 11.19
C ARG A 120 -11.35 -6.74 11.34
N ALA A 121 -11.04 -5.78 12.19
CA ALA A 121 -9.68 -5.43 12.54
C ALA A 121 -9.60 -5.25 14.06
N ALA A 122 -8.61 -5.86 14.68
CA ALA A 122 -8.30 -5.64 16.10
C ALA A 122 -7.87 -4.20 16.33
N GLU A 123 -7.13 -3.64 15.36
CA GLU A 123 -6.58 -2.29 15.40
C GLU A 123 -7.17 -1.37 14.33
N PRO A 124 -7.17 -0.04 14.54
CA PRO A 124 -7.73 0.90 13.58
C PRO A 124 -7.01 0.86 12.22
N VAL A 125 -7.76 0.47 11.19
CA VAL A 125 -7.33 0.53 9.78
C VAL A 125 -7.23 2.00 9.36
N SER A 126 -6.21 2.34 8.58
CA SER A 126 -6.04 3.70 8.07
C SER A 126 -5.91 3.72 6.56
N ILE A 127 -6.32 4.81 5.94
CA ILE A 127 -6.12 5.06 4.51
C ILE A 127 -5.22 6.28 4.33
N VAL A 128 -4.42 6.26 3.26
CA VAL A 128 -3.71 7.44 2.77
C VAL A 128 -4.09 7.63 1.32
N ALA A 129 -4.74 8.76 1.02
CA ALA A 129 -5.22 9.10 -0.31
C ALA A 129 -5.22 10.62 -0.50
N ASN A 130 -4.90 11.10 -1.70
CA ASN A 130 -4.86 12.53 -2.01
C ASN A 130 -4.04 13.35 -0.99
N GLY A 131 -2.86 12.84 -0.60
CA GLY A 131 -1.96 13.46 0.36
C GLY A 131 -2.41 13.40 1.84
N LYS A 132 -3.62 12.90 2.13
CA LYS A 132 -4.22 12.90 3.47
C LYS A 132 -4.35 11.50 4.04
N SER A 133 -4.10 11.37 5.34
CA SER A 133 -4.36 10.15 6.10
C SER A 133 -5.69 10.22 6.85
N GLN A 134 -6.47 9.14 6.85
CA GLN A 134 -7.69 9.01 7.64
C GLN A 134 -7.68 7.65 8.35
N THR A 135 -7.96 7.63 9.65
CA THR A 135 -8.23 6.39 10.39
C THR A 135 -9.71 6.04 10.25
N LEU A 136 -10.02 4.80 9.92
CA LEU A 136 -11.37 4.30 9.70
C LEU A 136 -11.95 3.75 11.01
N THR A 137 -13.21 4.10 11.28
CA THR A 137 -13.99 3.51 12.36
C THR A 137 -14.46 2.09 11.99
N ARG A 138 -14.96 1.33 12.98
CA ARG A 138 -15.63 0.04 12.69
C ARG A 138 -16.82 0.21 11.73
N GLN A 139 -17.58 1.30 11.86
CA GLN A 139 -18.69 1.61 10.96
C GLN A 139 -18.19 1.88 9.53
N ASP A 140 -17.07 2.59 9.37
CA ASP A 140 -16.45 2.80 8.07
C ASP A 140 -16.08 1.48 7.39
N LEU A 141 -15.47 0.56 8.11
CA LEU A 141 -15.10 -0.76 7.57
C LEU A 141 -16.33 -1.55 7.12
N THR A 142 -17.41 -1.53 7.91
CA THR A 142 -18.68 -2.15 7.53
C THR A 142 -19.26 -1.55 6.25
N ARG A 143 -19.24 -0.21 6.11
CA ARG A 143 -19.70 0.47 4.89
C ARG A 143 -18.83 0.17 3.67
N ARG A 144 -17.53 -0.03 3.90
CA ARG A 144 -16.53 -0.24 2.84
C ARG A 144 -16.27 -1.70 2.51
N LYS A 145 -17.06 -2.64 3.05
CA LYS A 145 -16.86 -4.08 2.88
C LYS A 145 -16.80 -4.55 1.42
N ASN A 146 -17.56 -3.90 0.52
CA ASN A 146 -17.63 -4.24 -0.90
C ASN A 146 -16.74 -3.33 -1.77
N TRP A 147 -15.95 -2.46 -1.16
CA TRP A 147 -15.13 -1.53 -1.92
C TRP A 147 -13.95 -2.26 -2.54
N THR A 148 -13.71 -1.98 -3.82
CA THR A 148 -12.58 -2.46 -4.60
C THR A 148 -11.56 -1.35 -4.88
N ARG A 149 -11.91 -0.08 -4.56
CA ARG A 149 -11.04 1.10 -4.63
C ARG A 149 -11.18 1.96 -3.36
N VAL A 150 -10.23 2.86 -3.11
CA VAL A 150 -10.28 3.77 -1.95
C VAL A 150 -11.32 4.88 -2.11
N ALA A 151 -11.72 5.21 -3.33
CA ALA A 151 -12.72 6.25 -3.62
C ALA A 151 -14.18 5.76 -3.54
N GLY A 152 -14.42 4.44 -3.54
CA GLY A 152 -15.77 3.87 -3.56
C GLY A 152 -15.80 2.47 -4.20
N PRO A 153 -16.94 1.77 -4.13
CA PRO A 153 -17.17 0.60 -4.98
C PRO A 153 -17.24 1.07 -6.44
N VAL A 154 -16.98 0.16 -7.39
CA VAL A 154 -17.39 0.41 -8.78
C VAL A 154 -18.91 0.57 -8.71
N GLN A 155 -19.44 1.75 -9.06
CA GLN A 155 -20.87 1.81 -9.38
C GLN A 155 -21.04 0.81 -10.51
N ASP A 156 -21.83 -0.24 -10.29
CA ASP A 156 -22.30 -1.07 -11.39
C ASP A 156 -22.77 -0.09 -12.46
N ALA A 157 -22.19 -0.18 -13.65
CA ALA A 157 -22.76 0.50 -14.80
C ALA A 157 -24.22 0.06 -14.80
N ALA A 158 -25.11 0.98 -14.43
CA ALA A 158 -26.53 0.75 -14.51
C ALA A 158 -26.78 0.16 -15.90
N GLY A 159 -27.44 -0.99 -15.91
CA GLY A 159 -27.70 -1.78 -17.10
C GLY A 159 -28.40 -0.99 -18.21
N PRO A 160 -28.57 -1.62 -19.38
CA PRO A 160 -28.78 -0.94 -20.64
C PRO A 160 -30.08 -0.15 -20.70
N VAL A 161 -30.04 0.85 -21.58
CA VAL A 161 -31.15 1.59 -22.19
C VAL A 161 -32.45 0.78 -22.25
N GLN A 162 -33.52 1.36 -21.71
CA GLN A 162 -34.86 1.31 -22.30
C GLN A 162 -35.37 2.74 -22.44
#